data_AF-A0A6P2A892-F1
#
_entry.id   AF-A0A6P2A892-F1
#
_cell.length_a   1.000
_cell.length_b   1.000
_cell.length_c   1.000
_cell.angle_alpha   90.00
_cell.angle_beta   90.00
_cell.angle_gamma   90.00
#
_symmetry.space_group_name_H-M   'P 1'
#
loop_
_entity.id
_entity.type
_entity.pdbx_description
1 polymer ?
#
loop_
_entity_poly.entity_id
_entity_poly.type
_entity_poly.pdbx_seq_one_letter_code
_entity_poly.pdbx_strand_id
1 'polypeptide(L)'
;MKLAKLFALALAISPFYHQPAQAFSVCGLRPPEASFKTESRLVTICIGEASFQMVITFHDGTGYEIFPVIEREGNTFRASSQDGIRNFIIDDSTFVIGTDGEMPIREKVLESN
;
A
#
# COMPACT_ATOMS: atom_id res chain seq x y z
N MET A 1 -54.98 -33.19 -25.12
CA MET A 1 -53.96 -32.68 -24.17
C MET A 1 -52.71 -32.30 -24.95
N LYS A 2 -52.28 -31.03 -24.89
CA LYS A 2 -50.88 -30.56 -25.02
C LYS A 2 -50.88 -29.02 -24.92
N LEU A 3 -50.78 -28.52 -23.69
CA LEU A 3 -50.47 -27.11 -23.42
C LEU A 3 -48.98 -26.90 -23.74
N ALA A 4 -48.68 -26.09 -24.75
CA ALA A 4 -47.32 -25.60 -24.99
C ALA A 4 -47.03 -24.47 -23.99
N LYS A 5 -46.01 -24.70 -23.16
CA LYS A 5 -45.54 -23.79 -22.11
C LYS A 5 -44.85 -22.58 -22.73
N LEU A 6 -45.33 -21.38 -22.40
CA LEU A 6 -44.63 -20.11 -22.58
C LEU A 6 -43.36 -20.13 -21.70
N PHE A 7 -42.19 -20.08 -22.34
CA PHE A 7 -40.92 -19.80 -21.66
C PHE A 7 -40.81 -18.29 -21.45
N ALA A 8 -41.08 -17.83 -20.23
CA ALA A 8 -40.72 -16.50 -19.79
C ALA A 8 -39.19 -16.46 -19.59
N LEU A 9 -38.50 -15.74 -20.49
CA LEU A 9 -37.08 -15.44 -20.33
C LEU A 9 -36.95 -14.32 -19.29
N ALA A 10 -36.84 -14.71 -18.02
CA ALA A 10 -36.51 -13.77 -16.95
C ALA A 10 -35.02 -13.40 -17.08
N LEU A 11 -34.75 -12.22 -17.63
CA LEU A 11 -33.48 -11.53 -17.49
C LEU A 11 -33.22 -11.32 -16.00
N ALA A 12 -32.38 -12.17 -15.41
CA ALA A 12 -31.82 -11.95 -14.09
C ALA A 12 -30.88 -10.74 -14.18
N ILE A 13 -31.43 -9.55 -13.94
CA ILE A 13 -30.66 -8.34 -13.66
C ILE A 13 -30.14 -8.53 -12.23
N SER A 14 -29.07 -9.29 -12.08
CA SER A 14 -28.39 -9.39 -10.79
C SER A 14 -27.80 -8.01 -10.48
N PRO A 15 -28.23 -7.31 -9.42
CA PRO A 15 -27.49 -6.16 -8.96
C PRO A 15 -26.13 -6.68 -8.51
N PHE A 16 -25.06 -6.28 -9.20
CA PHE A 16 -23.71 -6.43 -8.70
C PHE A 16 -23.63 -5.65 -7.39
N TYR A 17 -23.91 -6.33 -6.27
CA TYR A 17 -23.58 -5.88 -4.94
C TYR A 17 -22.06 -5.75 -4.89
N HIS A 18 -21.55 -4.57 -5.20
CA HIS A 18 -20.22 -4.16 -4.79
C HIS A 18 -20.21 -4.18 -3.26
N GLN A 19 -19.71 -5.27 -2.67
CA GLN A 19 -19.35 -5.22 -1.28
C GLN A 19 -18.23 -4.19 -1.14
N PRO A 20 -18.36 -3.17 -0.29
CA PRO A 20 -17.25 -2.28 -0.02
C PRO A 20 -16.13 -3.16 0.53
N ALA A 21 -15.03 -3.26 -0.20
CA ALA A 21 -13.83 -3.90 0.30
C ALA A 21 -13.46 -3.16 1.59
N GLN A 22 -13.56 -3.83 2.73
CA GLN A 22 -13.07 -3.28 3.98
C GLN A 22 -11.56 -3.09 3.79
N ALA A 23 -11.11 -1.85 3.73
CA ALA A 23 -9.69 -1.53 3.70
C ALA A 23 -9.11 -1.96 5.05
N PHE A 24 -8.52 -3.16 5.09
CA PHE A 24 -7.77 -3.60 6.25
C PHE A 24 -6.56 -2.67 6.42
N SER A 25 -6.32 -2.26 7.66
CA SER A 25 -5.10 -1.51 8.01
C SER A 25 -3.88 -2.30 7.54
N VAL A 26 -2.97 -1.63 6.82
CA VAL A 26 -1.76 -2.24 6.26
C VAL A 26 -0.83 -2.76 7.37
N CYS A 27 -0.96 -2.24 8.60
CA CYS A 27 -0.24 -2.71 9.79
C CYS A 27 -1.00 -3.77 10.61
N GLY A 28 -2.08 -4.34 10.08
CA GLY A 28 -2.94 -5.28 10.80
C GLY A 28 -3.68 -4.61 11.96
N LEU A 29 -3.67 -5.27 13.14
CA LEU A 29 -4.38 -4.79 14.33
C LEU A 29 -3.66 -3.66 15.08
N ARG A 30 -2.38 -3.41 14.78
CA ARG A 30 -1.61 -2.36 15.45
C ARG A 30 -1.76 -1.04 14.68
N PRO A 31 -1.83 0.10 15.39
CA PRO A 31 -1.75 1.39 14.72
C PRO A 31 -0.39 1.55 14.03
N PRO A 32 -0.33 2.31 12.93
CA PRO A 32 0.94 2.68 12.32
C PRO A 32 1.77 3.54 13.30
N GLU A 33 3.10 3.39 13.22
CA GLU A 33 4.05 4.26 13.92
C GLU A 33 4.13 5.63 13.26
N ALA A 34 4.10 5.66 11.94
CA ALA A 34 4.12 6.88 11.14
C ALA A 34 3.47 6.63 9.77
N SER A 35 2.92 7.67 9.15
CA SER A 35 2.37 7.61 7.81
C SER A 35 2.73 8.86 7.02
N PHE A 36 3.19 8.67 5.79
CA PHE A 36 3.66 9.71 4.90
C PHE A 36 2.99 9.56 3.55
N LYS A 37 2.38 10.63 3.04
CA LYS A 37 1.73 10.66 1.75
C LYS A 37 2.56 11.43 0.74
N THR A 38 2.80 10.85 -0.43
CA THR A 38 3.38 11.52 -1.60
C THR A 38 2.31 11.67 -2.68
N GLU A 39 2.67 12.22 -3.84
CA GLU A 39 1.77 12.28 -5.00
C GLU A 39 1.38 10.88 -5.52
N SER A 40 2.26 9.88 -5.37
CA SER A 40 2.10 8.57 -5.99
C SER A 40 1.93 7.42 -4.99
N ARG A 41 2.27 7.64 -3.71
CA ARG A 41 2.37 6.58 -2.71
C ARG A 41 1.88 7.02 -1.33
N LEU A 42 1.36 6.05 -0.58
CA LEU A 42 1.23 6.11 0.87
C LEU A 42 2.29 5.20 1.50
N VAL A 43 3.23 5.78 2.22
CA VAL A 43 4.28 5.05 2.94
C VAL A 43 3.88 4.97 4.40
N THR A 44 3.70 3.76 4.92
CA THR A 44 3.27 3.52 6.30
C THR A 44 4.35 2.74 7.03
N ILE A 45 4.75 3.21 8.21
CA ILE A 45 5.66 2.51 9.10
C ILE A 45 4.83 1.69 10.09
N CYS A 46 4.96 0.37 10.03
CA CYS A 46 4.26 -0.57 10.89
C CYS A 46 5.19 -1.16 11.96
N ILE A 47 4.67 -1.38 13.16
CA ILE A 47 5.38 -2.08 14.23
C ILE A 47 5.21 -3.60 14.03
N GLY A 48 6.22 -4.25 13.45
CA GLY A 48 6.27 -5.71 13.32
C GLY A 48 6.51 -6.42 14.66
N GLU A 49 6.65 -7.75 14.62
CA GLU A 49 6.90 -8.55 15.83
C GLU A 49 8.29 -8.31 16.43
N ALA A 50 9.31 -8.13 15.58
CA ALA A 50 10.70 -7.93 15.99
C ALA A 50 11.32 -6.61 15.52
N SER A 51 10.76 -5.96 14.49
CA SER A 51 11.27 -4.71 13.92
C SER A 51 10.19 -3.91 13.21
N PHE A 52 10.47 -2.65 12.90
CA PHE A 52 9.61 -1.83 12.06
C PHE A 52 9.62 -2.33 10.60
N GLN A 53 8.49 -2.16 9.93
CA GLN A 53 8.30 -2.45 8.50
C GLN A 53 7.83 -1.21 7.78
N MET A 54 8.45 -0.89 6.66
CA MET A 54 8.01 0.16 5.75
C MET A 54 7.11 -0.47 4.69
N VAL A 55 5.84 -0.06 4.66
CA VAL A 55 4.89 -0.52 3.66
C VAL A 55 4.58 0.61 2.69
N ILE A 56 4.90 0.39 1.43
CA ILE A 56 4.72 1.35 0.34
C ILE A 56 3.48 0.92 -0.44
N THR A 57 2.39 1.67 -0.31
CA THR A 57 1.13 1.43 -1.02
C THR A 57 1.03 2.37 -2.21
N PHE A 58 0.78 1.83 -3.41
CA PHE A 58 0.70 2.63 -4.64
C PHE A 58 -0.71 3.17 -4.87
N HIS A 59 -0.81 4.47 -5.22
CA HIS A 59 -2.10 5.11 -5.49
C HIS A 59 -2.73 4.68 -6.82
N ASP A 60 -1.97 4.02 -7.70
CA ASP A 60 -2.46 3.45 -8.96
C ASP A 60 -3.23 2.13 -8.80
N GLY A 61 -3.31 1.59 -7.58
CA GLY A 61 -4.02 0.36 -7.28
C GLY A 61 -3.23 -0.93 -7.56
N THR A 62 -1.93 -0.83 -7.89
CA THR A 62 -1.06 -2.01 -8.11
C THR A 62 -0.76 -2.80 -6.82
N GLY A 63 -1.11 -2.26 -5.66
CA GLY A 63 -1.03 -2.94 -4.36
C GLY A 63 -0.04 -2.27 -3.42
N TYR A 64 0.75 -3.07 -2.70
CA TYR A 64 1.77 -2.58 -1.79
C TYR A 64 3.01 -3.48 -1.76
N GLU A 65 4.14 -2.90 -1.36
CA GLU A 65 5.38 -3.60 -1.09
C GLU A 65 5.82 -3.38 0.36
N ILE A 66 6.44 -4.39 0.97
CA ILE A 66 6.92 -4.32 2.36
C ILE A 66 8.44 -4.46 2.38
N PHE A 67 9.10 -3.55 3.08
CA PHE A 67 10.55 -3.56 3.29
C PHE A 67 10.88 -3.50 4.79
N PRO A 68 11.87 -4.26 5.27
CA PRO A 68 12.35 -4.11 6.64
C PRO A 68 12.98 -2.73 6.84
N VAL A 69 12.63 -2.06 7.93
CA VAL A 69 13.33 -0.84 8.36
C VAL A 69 14.63 -1.26 9.03
N ILE A 70 15.76 -0.77 8.50
CA ILE A 70 17.11 -1.07 8.98
C ILE A 70 17.62 -0.03 9.98
N GLU A 71 17.11 1.20 9.91
CA GLU A 71 17.55 2.30 10.76
C GLU A 71 16.42 3.31 10.98
N ARG A 72 16.35 3.89 12.18
CA ARG A 72 15.48 5.02 12.53
C ARG A 72 16.30 6.08 13.24
N GLU A 73 16.20 7.31 12.75
CA GLU A 73 16.80 8.50 13.37
C GLU A 73 15.72 9.58 13.50
N GLY A 74 15.14 9.71 14.70
CA GLY A 74 13.98 10.59 14.93
C GLY A 74 12.78 10.16 14.08
N ASN A 75 12.31 11.07 13.22
CA ASN A 75 11.24 10.84 12.23
C ASN A 75 11.75 10.38 10.86
N THR A 76 13.05 10.09 10.74
CA THR A 76 13.63 9.54 9.52
C THR A 76 13.68 8.02 9.61
N PHE A 77 13.13 7.34 8.60
CA PHE A 77 13.12 5.88 8.51
C PHE A 77 13.88 5.44 7.27
N ARG A 78 14.74 4.42 7.43
CA ARG A 78 15.50 3.81 6.34
C ARG A 78 15.13 2.35 6.19
N ALA A 79 14.83 1.92 4.98
CA ALA A 79 14.54 0.54 4.66
C ALA A 79 15.38 0.06 3.48
N SER A 80 15.53 -1.25 3.36
CA SER A 80 16.27 -1.86 2.25
C SER A 80 15.59 -3.15 1.80
N SER A 81 15.67 -3.48 0.52
CA SER A 81 15.27 -4.79 0.02
C SER A 81 16.22 -5.87 0.55
N GLN A 82 15.74 -7.12 0.59
CA GLN A 82 16.52 -8.22 1.15
C GLN A 82 17.82 -8.50 0.37
N ASP A 83 17.83 -8.21 -0.94
CA ASP A 83 18.99 -8.31 -1.82
C ASP A 83 19.88 -7.06 -1.80
N GLY A 84 19.50 -6.00 -1.09
CA GLY A 84 20.23 -4.73 -1.00
C GLY A 84 20.16 -3.85 -2.25
N ILE A 85 19.45 -4.27 -3.30
CA ILE A 85 19.37 -3.56 -4.58
C ILE A 85 18.58 -2.26 -4.46
N ARG A 86 17.54 -2.24 -3.62
CA ARG A 86 16.68 -1.09 -3.39
C ARG A 86 16.82 -0.56 -1.98
N ASN A 87 16.91 0.75 -1.84
CA ASN A 87 17.04 1.44 -0.57
C ASN A 87 16.04 2.60 -0.49
N PHE A 88 15.51 2.84 0.69
CA PHE A 88 14.45 3.82 0.91
C PHE A 88 14.81 4.69 2.10
N ILE A 89 14.59 6.00 1.96
CA ILE A 89 14.71 6.95 3.06
C ILE A 89 13.46 7.81 3.04
N ILE A 90 12.78 7.93 4.18
CA ILE A 90 11.62 8.81 4.30
C ILE A 90 11.69 9.64 5.57
N ASP A 91 11.35 10.91 5.45
CA ASP A 91 11.14 11.87 6.54
C ASP A 91 9.89 12.71 6.26
N ASP A 92 9.62 13.72 7.10
CA ASP A 92 8.45 14.60 6.99
C ASP A 92 8.41 15.45 5.71
N SER A 93 9.49 15.52 4.94
CA SER A 93 9.64 16.38 3.76
C SER A 93 9.81 15.61 2.45
N THR A 94 10.51 14.48 2.49
CA THR A 94 11.00 13.81 1.28
C THR A 94 10.95 12.30 1.44
N PHE A 95 10.54 11.63 0.37
CA PHE A 95 10.72 10.20 0.18
C PHE A 95 11.74 9.94 -0.94
N VAL A 96 12.81 9.24 -0.62
CA VAL A 96 13.90 8.90 -1.55
C VAL A 96 13.88 7.40 -1.81
N ILE A 97 13.85 7.03 -3.09
CA ILE A 97 13.94 5.65 -3.56
C ILE A 97 15.24 5.52 -4.36
N GLY A 98 16.17 4.70 -3.88
CA GLY A 98 17.39 4.35 -4.58
C GLY A 98 17.32 2.92 -5.14
N THR A 99 17.83 2.74 -6.35
CA THR A 99 18.05 1.44 -7.00
C THR A 99 19.51 1.41 -7.47
N ASP A 100 20.20 0.29 -7.25
CA ASP A 100 21.59 0.16 -7.68
C ASP A 100 21.75 0.39 -9.20
N GLY A 101 22.76 1.17 -9.58
CA GLY A 101 23.02 1.57 -10.96
C GLY A 101 22.08 2.63 -11.56
N GLU A 102 21.07 3.11 -10.81
CA GLU A 102 20.10 4.11 -11.29
C GLU A 102 20.15 5.43 -10.50
N MET A 103 19.66 6.51 -11.11
CA MET A 103 19.49 7.76 -10.35
C MET A 103 18.35 7.61 -9.34
N PRO A 104 18.53 8.11 -8.10
CA PRO A 104 17.50 8.01 -7.08
C PRO A 104 16.28 8.88 -7.43
N ILE A 105 15.10 8.32 -7.22
CA ILE A 105 13.82 9.02 -7.35
C ILE A 105 13.56 9.74 -6.04
N ARG A 106 13.14 11.01 -6.12
CA ARG A 106 12.79 11.84 -4.96
C ARG A 106 11.37 12.31 -5.11
N GLU A 107 10.55 12.03 -4.10
CA GLU A 107 9.17 12.49 -4.01
C GLU A 107 9.02 13.41 -2.82
N LYS A 108 8.20 14.44 -2.99
CA LYS A 108 7.85 15.34 -1.89
C LYS A 108 6.80 14.66 -1.02
N VAL A 109 6.98 14.71 0.30
CA VAL A 109 5.93 14.36 1.26
C VAL A 109 4.97 15.52 1.38
N LEU A 110 3.69 15.23 1.18
CA LEU A 110 2.59 16.19 1.18
C LEU A 110 1.92 16.26 2.56
N GLU A 111 1.84 15.12 3.25
CA GLU A 111 1.23 14.97 4.57
C GLU A 111 2.03 13.95 5.38
N SER A 112 2.29 14.22 6.66
CA SER A 112 2.86 13.27 7.63
C SER A 112 2.04 13.23 8.91
N ASN A 113 1.86 12.03 9.48
CA ASN A 113 1.15 11.76 10.74
C ASN A 113 1.84 10.70 11.57
#